data_AF-A0A9P1ITB5-F1
#
_entry.id   AF-A0A9P1ITB5-F1
#
_cell.length_a   1.000
_cell.length_b   1.000
_cell.length_c   1.000
_cell.angle_alpha   90.00
_cell.angle_beta   90.00
_cell.angle_gamma   90.00
#
_symmetry.space_group_name_H-M   'P 1'
#
loop_
_entity.id
_entity.type
_entity.pdbx_description
1 polymer ?
#
loop_
_entity_poly.entity_id
_entity_poly.type
_entity_poly.pdbx_seq_one_letter_code
_entity_poly.pdbx_strand_id
1 'polypeptide(L)'
;MQVGLLVFIPCFAGLIMALIALRGCYKIPAMRSSFGYLTRYEMYLRITACSNSGSFYLFGVLFDIKLLLNNSEIFGLISTTLVPIVISVHFVMSINRFLAIVTPFYYNTIFSLKYRRIYVSLCFFVPIVYTPVFTWYYNCGYKFYHYGWVFSFIISETCGNKFEVLLRTVQSVLFLNTTCFLDFSTLILLVCFRKRVLKTKSPEIRKRELNFAQQVLIQGFISLLFLLVYSLGYQWLPGSIGENWKIFWTSSFFANSLHIFTIGTIFVFNAEFSKWLRCGNLLPARSVSVVNPVV
;
A
#
# COMPACT_ATOMS: atom_id res chain seq x y z
N MET A 1 -10.77 -20.26 16.21
CA MET A 1 -10.31 -21.17 15.12
C MET A 1 -10.68 -20.65 13.72
N GLN A 2 -11.95 -20.68 13.28
CA GLN A 2 -12.34 -20.30 11.89
C GLN A 2 -11.91 -18.89 11.47
N VAL A 3 -11.94 -17.92 12.39
CA VAL A 3 -11.57 -16.52 12.13
C VAL A 3 -10.11 -16.34 11.73
N GLY A 4 -9.20 -17.13 12.32
CA GLY A 4 -7.78 -17.12 11.96
C GLY A 4 -7.56 -17.49 10.50
N LEU A 5 -8.29 -18.50 10.01
CA LEU A 5 -8.22 -18.92 8.62
C LEU A 5 -8.76 -17.85 7.66
N LEU A 6 -9.85 -17.17 8.02
CA LEU A 6 -10.46 -16.12 7.21
C LEU A 6 -9.53 -14.94 6.96
N VAL A 7 -8.62 -14.61 7.89
CA VAL A 7 -7.61 -13.56 7.69
C VAL A 7 -6.32 -14.12 7.10
N PHE A 8 -5.92 -15.33 7.48
CA PHE A 8 -4.73 -15.96 6.95
C PHE A 8 -4.78 -16.14 5.43
N ILE A 9 -5.91 -16.62 4.89
CA ILE A 9 -6.08 -16.82 3.44
C ILE A 9 -5.76 -15.55 2.65
N PRO A 10 -6.39 -14.39 2.93
CA PRO A 10 -6.10 -13.20 2.16
C PRO A 10 -4.66 -12.67 2.38
N CYS A 11 -4.10 -12.78 3.58
CA CYS A 11 -2.69 -12.44 3.82
C CYS A 11 -1.75 -13.33 2.99
N PHE A 12 -2.01 -14.63 2.93
CA PHE A 12 -1.19 -15.59 2.18
C PHE A 12 -1.29 -15.36 0.67
N ALA A 13 -2.51 -15.14 0.16
CA ALA A 13 -2.71 -14.76 -1.24
C ALA A 13 -1.99 -13.44 -1.57
N GLY A 14 -2.13 -12.42 -0.71
CA GLY A 14 -1.44 -11.15 -0.85
C GLY A 14 0.10 -11.29 -0.83
N LEU A 15 0.64 -12.18 0.01
CA LEU A 15 2.07 -12.50 0.06
C LEU A 15 2.57 -13.08 -1.27
N ILE A 16 1.87 -14.09 -1.80
CA ILE A 16 2.22 -14.71 -3.09
C ILE A 16 2.17 -13.67 -4.20
N MET A 17 1.09 -12.88 -4.27
CA MET A 17 0.96 -11.82 -5.27
C MET A 17 2.08 -10.78 -5.15
N ALA A 18 2.45 -10.38 -3.94
CA ALA A 18 3.54 -9.41 -3.72
C ALA A 18 4.90 -9.96 -4.16
N LEU A 19 5.18 -11.24 -3.90
CA LEU A 19 6.40 -11.91 -4.36
C LEU A 19 6.47 -11.99 -5.90
N ILE A 20 5.35 -12.33 -6.54
CA ILE A 20 5.24 -12.34 -8.01
C ILE A 20 5.46 -10.92 -8.58
N ALA A 21 4.80 -9.91 -7.99
CA ALA A 21 4.94 -8.52 -8.40
C ALA A 21 6.38 -8.01 -8.22
N LEU A 22 7.02 -8.36 -7.10
CA LEU A 22 8.42 -8.03 -6.84
C LEU A 22 9.34 -8.65 -7.90
N ARG A 23 9.15 -9.93 -8.24
CA ARG A 23 9.88 -10.59 -9.32
C ARG A 23 9.67 -9.88 -10.66
N GLY A 24 8.43 -9.49 -10.97
CA GLY A 24 8.11 -8.70 -12.15
C GLY A 24 8.85 -7.36 -12.18
N CYS A 25 8.94 -6.65 -11.05
CA CYS A 25 9.70 -5.39 -10.95
C CYS A 25 11.19 -5.54 -11.32
N TYR A 26 11.80 -6.70 -11.04
CA TYR A 26 13.20 -6.96 -11.41
C TYR A 26 13.37 -7.42 -12.87
N LYS A 27 12.37 -8.10 -13.43
CA LYS A 27 12.44 -8.69 -14.78
C LYS A 27 11.96 -7.74 -15.89
N ILE A 28 10.96 -6.90 -15.61
CA ILE A 28 10.37 -6.00 -16.61
C ILE A 28 11.28 -4.77 -16.78
N PRO A 29 11.84 -4.51 -17.99
CA PRO A 29 12.79 -3.42 -18.21
C PRO A 29 12.26 -2.03 -17.84
N ALA A 30 10.97 -1.79 -18.05
CA ALA A 30 10.32 -0.52 -17.68
C ALA A 30 10.30 -0.21 -16.19
N MET A 31 10.40 -1.24 -15.35
CA MET A 31 10.45 -1.12 -13.89
C MET A 31 11.86 -0.76 -13.38
N ARG A 32 12.83 -0.54 -14.28
CA ARG A 32 14.16 -0.01 -13.93
C ARG A 32 14.17 1.50 -13.68
N SER A 33 13.03 2.17 -13.89
CA SER A 33 12.82 3.60 -13.61
C SER A 33 12.80 3.91 -12.11
N SER A 34 12.80 5.20 -11.75
CA SER A 34 12.59 5.68 -10.38
C SER A 34 11.24 5.23 -9.81
N PHE A 35 10.19 5.20 -10.64
CA PHE A 35 8.90 4.63 -10.27
C PHE A 35 9.04 3.15 -9.86
N GLY A 36 9.66 2.32 -10.69
CA GLY A 36 9.83 0.90 -10.37
C GLY A 36 10.82 0.64 -9.22
N TYR A 37 11.71 1.58 -8.89
CA TYR A 37 12.44 1.56 -7.63
C TYR A 37 11.50 1.70 -6.42
N LEU A 38 10.60 2.68 -6.42
CA LEU A 38 9.65 2.88 -5.33
C LEU A 38 8.63 1.72 -5.23
N THR A 39 8.14 1.21 -6.36
CA THR A 39 7.23 0.05 -6.38
C THR A 39 7.87 -1.19 -5.72
N ARG A 40 9.18 -1.41 -5.88
CA ARG A 40 9.86 -2.52 -5.19
C ARG A 40 9.81 -2.37 -3.67
N TYR A 41 10.04 -1.17 -3.14
CA TYR A 41 9.93 -0.91 -1.70
C TYR A 41 8.50 -1.12 -1.21
N GLU A 42 7.49 -0.68 -1.97
CA GLU A 42 6.09 -0.96 -1.64
C GLU A 42 5.81 -2.47 -1.59
N MET A 43 6.35 -3.25 -2.54
CA MET A 43 6.17 -4.71 -2.53
C MET A 43 6.86 -5.38 -1.33
N TYR A 44 8.07 -4.94 -0.95
CA TYR A 44 8.73 -5.43 0.27
C TYR A 44 7.90 -5.15 1.52
N LEU A 45 7.37 -3.93 1.65
CA LEU A 45 6.53 -3.57 2.79
C LEU A 45 5.24 -4.41 2.85
N ARG A 46 4.61 -4.68 1.70
CA ARG A 46 3.43 -5.54 1.61
C ARG A 46 3.74 -7.00 1.97
N ILE A 47 4.90 -7.52 1.55
CA ILE A 47 5.39 -8.85 1.95
C ILE A 47 5.51 -8.91 3.48
N THR A 48 6.15 -7.90 4.10
CA THR A 48 6.30 -7.84 5.55
C THR A 48 4.96 -7.73 6.27
N ALA A 49 4.05 -6.87 5.80
CA ALA A 49 2.72 -6.70 6.38
C ALA A 49 1.89 -7.99 6.32
N CYS A 50 1.82 -8.62 5.15
CA CYS A 50 1.13 -9.91 4.97
C CYS A 50 1.75 -11.02 5.82
N SER A 51 3.08 -11.05 5.96
CA SER A 51 3.77 -12.03 6.79
C SER A 51 3.47 -11.82 8.28
N ASN A 52 3.50 -10.56 8.75
CA ASN A 52 3.20 -10.20 10.13
C ASN A 52 1.76 -10.58 10.51
N SER A 53 0.77 -10.08 9.78
CA SER A 53 -0.64 -10.39 10.03
C SER A 53 -0.94 -11.87 9.80
N GLY A 54 -0.48 -12.44 8.68
CA GLY A 54 -0.76 -13.84 8.33
C GLY A 54 -0.20 -14.81 9.36
N SER A 55 1.04 -14.61 9.81
CA SER A 55 1.63 -15.45 10.86
C SER A 55 0.90 -15.31 12.20
N PHE A 56 0.49 -14.09 12.58
CA PHE A 56 -0.29 -13.90 13.81
C PHE A 56 -1.65 -14.61 13.77
N TYR A 57 -2.41 -14.44 12.68
CA TYR A 57 -3.73 -15.07 12.57
C TYR A 57 -3.65 -16.58 12.37
N LEU A 58 -2.57 -17.11 11.78
CA LEU A 58 -2.32 -18.54 11.68
C LEU A 58 -1.88 -19.13 13.03
N PHE A 59 -0.77 -18.67 13.59
CA PHE A 59 -0.18 -19.29 14.77
C PHE A 59 -0.86 -18.83 16.06
N GLY A 60 -1.17 -17.54 16.19
CA GLY A 60 -1.82 -16.98 17.37
C GLY A 60 -3.31 -17.31 17.44
N VAL A 61 -4.07 -17.12 16.35
CA VAL A 61 -5.54 -17.23 16.38
C VAL A 61 -6.08 -18.58 15.91
N LEU A 62 -5.49 -19.20 14.88
CA LEU A 62 -5.94 -20.51 14.40
C LEU A 62 -5.39 -21.65 15.27
N PHE A 63 -4.09 -21.66 15.57
CA PHE A 63 -3.46 -22.67 16.43
C PHE A 63 -3.46 -22.35 17.92
N ASP A 64 -4.04 -21.20 18.32
CA ASP A 64 -4.20 -20.78 19.72
C ASP A 64 -2.90 -20.80 20.55
N ILE A 65 -1.78 -20.42 19.93
CA ILE A 65 -0.49 -20.37 20.62
C ILE A 65 -0.49 -19.18 21.60
N LYS A 66 -0.72 -19.47 22.88
CA LYS A 66 -0.80 -18.48 23.97
C LYS A 66 0.39 -17.52 24.03
N LEU A 67 1.60 -17.99 23.71
CA LEU A 67 2.79 -17.14 23.67
C LEU A 67 2.63 -15.97 22.69
N LEU A 68 2.05 -16.21 21.50
CA LEU A 68 1.84 -15.16 20.51
C LEU A 68 0.70 -14.22 20.91
N LEU A 69 -0.37 -14.75 21.50
CA LEU A 69 -1.51 -13.95 21.98
C LEU A 69 -1.07 -13.01 23.11
N ASN A 70 -0.29 -13.51 24.07
CA ASN A 70 0.24 -12.73 25.19
C ASN A 70 1.23 -11.65 24.71
N ASN A 71 1.98 -11.91 23.63
CA ASN A 71 2.91 -10.96 23.03
C ASN A 71 2.32 -10.27 21.79
N SER A 72 0.99 -10.20 21.68
CA SER A 72 0.32 -9.61 20.50
C SER A 72 0.68 -8.14 20.29
N GLU A 73 1.08 -7.43 21.35
CA GLU A 73 1.59 -6.06 21.28
C GLU A 73 2.81 -5.89 20.36
N ILE A 74 3.65 -6.91 20.21
CA ILE A 74 4.80 -6.87 19.30
C ILE A 74 4.32 -6.87 17.84
N PHE A 75 3.40 -7.78 17.50
CA PHE A 75 2.80 -7.84 16.17
C PHE A 75 2.01 -6.57 15.86
N GLY A 76 1.34 -6.03 16.88
CA GLY A 76 0.64 -4.77 16.77
C GLY A 76 1.57 -3.59 16.53
N LEU A 77 2.69 -3.48 17.27
CA LEU A 77 3.71 -2.46 17.05
C LEU A 77 4.29 -2.52 15.63
N ILE A 78 4.59 -3.74 15.14
CA ILE A 78 5.07 -3.92 13.75
C ILE A 78 4.01 -3.42 12.76
N SER A 79 2.74 -3.78 12.95
CA SER A 79 1.65 -3.33 12.07
C SER A 79 1.47 -1.81 12.10
N THR A 80 1.43 -1.19 13.28
CA THR A 80 1.26 0.27 13.43
C THR A 80 2.46 1.05 12.90
N THR A 81 3.65 0.44 12.88
CA THR A 81 4.83 0.99 12.22
C THR A 81 4.75 0.86 10.70
N LEU A 82 4.34 -0.30 10.18
CA LEU A 82 4.33 -0.59 8.74
C LEU A 82 3.30 0.24 7.97
N VAL A 83 2.09 0.41 8.52
CA VAL A 83 1.01 1.17 7.86
C VAL A 83 1.46 2.58 7.43
N PRO A 84 1.96 3.45 8.32
CA PRO A 84 2.43 4.79 7.94
C PRO A 84 3.64 4.76 6.99
N ILE A 85 4.50 3.73 7.04
CA ILE A 85 5.59 3.59 6.05
C ILE A 85 5.03 3.30 4.67
N VAL A 86 4.10 2.33 4.55
CA VAL A 86 3.42 1.99 3.29
C VAL A 86 2.73 3.22 2.71
N ILE A 87 2.00 3.94 3.55
CA ILE A 87 1.32 5.19 3.21
C ILE A 87 2.31 6.23 2.67
N SER A 88 3.42 6.44 3.38
CA SER A 88 4.42 7.44 3.00
C SER A 88 5.14 7.08 1.70
N VAL A 89 5.51 5.81 1.50
CA VAL A 89 6.11 5.34 0.24
C VAL A 89 5.12 5.51 -0.92
N HIS A 90 3.85 5.19 -0.69
CA HIS A 90 2.81 5.35 -1.70
C HIS A 90 2.61 6.82 -2.10
N PHE A 91 2.61 7.74 -1.12
CA PHE A 91 2.59 9.18 -1.35
C PHE A 91 3.77 9.65 -2.22
N VAL A 92 5.00 9.21 -1.92
CA VAL A 92 6.19 9.53 -2.73
C VAL A 92 6.06 9.01 -4.17
N MET A 93 5.44 7.85 -4.38
CA MET A 93 5.14 7.38 -5.74
C MET A 93 4.14 8.26 -6.48
N SER A 94 3.15 8.83 -5.81
CA SER A 94 2.20 9.74 -6.43
C SER A 94 2.83 11.09 -6.76
N ILE A 95 3.69 11.63 -5.88
CA ILE A 95 4.55 12.80 -6.22
C ILE A 95 5.42 12.49 -7.43
N ASN A 96 6.06 11.31 -7.45
CA ASN A 96 6.92 10.89 -8.55
C ASN A 96 6.19 10.94 -9.89
N ARG A 97 4.97 10.39 -9.94
CA ARG A 97 4.14 10.39 -11.13
C ARG A 97 3.68 11.79 -11.53
N PHE A 98 3.26 12.60 -10.56
CA PHE A 98 2.84 13.99 -10.81
C PHE A 98 3.99 14.83 -11.39
N LEU A 99 5.17 14.80 -10.77
CA LEU A 99 6.33 15.58 -11.20
C LEU A 99 6.93 15.09 -12.52
N ALA A 100 6.76 13.81 -12.88
CA ALA A 100 7.12 13.31 -14.20
C ALA A 100 6.32 14.02 -15.32
N ILE A 101 5.08 14.41 -15.04
CA ILE A 101 4.21 15.10 -16.01
C ILE A 101 4.42 16.62 -15.98
N VAL A 102 4.43 17.21 -14.77
CA VAL A 102 4.44 18.67 -14.58
C VAL A 102 5.81 19.28 -14.82
N THR A 103 6.88 18.62 -14.37
CA THR A 103 8.24 19.17 -14.41
C THR A 103 9.21 18.21 -15.11
N PRO A 104 9.00 17.86 -16.40
CA PRO A 104 9.81 16.85 -17.09
C PRO A 104 11.30 17.21 -17.15
N PHE A 105 11.64 18.50 -17.29
CA PHE A 105 13.02 18.97 -17.38
C PHE A 105 13.80 18.80 -16.06
N TYR A 106 13.14 18.96 -14.92
CA TYR A 106 13.76 18.85 -13.59
C TYR A 106 13.57 17.47 -12.95
N TYR A 107 12.74 16.62 -13.55
CA TYR A 107 12.36 15.33 -13.00
C TYR A 107 13.57 14.44 -12.64
N ASN A 108 14.56 14.35 -13.53
CA ASN A 108 15.75 13.54 -13.32
C ASN A 108 16.64 14.08 -12.18
N THR A 109 16.59 15.38 -11.93
CA THR A 109 17.28 16.02 -10.80
C THR A 109 16.56 15.71 -9.48
N ILE A 110 15.23 15.90 -9.46
CA ILE A 110 14.39 15.69 -8.25
C ILE A 110 14.36 14.21 -7.85
N PHE A 111 14.19 13.29 -8.81
CA PHE A 111 14.15 11.84 -8.57
C PHE A 111 15.46 11.14 -8.93
N SER A 112 16.59 11.83 -8.74
CA SER A 112 17.91 11.23 -8.87
C SER A 112 18.10 10.08 -7.86
N LEU A 113 19.10 9.23 -8.10
CA LEU A 113 19.44 8.11 -7.22
C LEU A 113 19.67 8.54 -5.76
N LYS A 114 20.27 9.72 -5.56
CA LYS A 114 20.53 10.26 -4.22
C LYS A 114 19.23 10.64 -3.52
N TYR A 115 18.41 11.50 -4.14
CA TYR A 115 17.19 12.01 -3.50
C TYR A 115 16.14 10.93 -3.30
N ARG A 116 15.97 10.00 -4.24
CA ARG A 116 15.02 8.90 -4.05
C ARG A 116 15.38 7.98 -2.88
N ARG A 117 16.68 7.80 -2.59
CA ARG A 117 17.12 7.08 -1.39
C ARG A 117 16.77 7.86 -0.12
N ILE A 118 17.01 9.18 -0.11
CA ILE A 118 16.65 10.06 1.00
C ILE A 118 15.14 10.00 1.27
N TYR A 119 14.29 10.10 0.24
CA TYR A 119 12.84 10.02 0.39
C TYR A 119 12.40 8.70 1.03
N VAL A 120 12.90 7.57 0.51
CA VAL A 120 12.60 6.25 1.09
C VAL A 120 13.12 6.16 2.53
N SER A 121 14.34 6.60 2.82
CA SER A 121 14.88 6.61 4.19
C SER A 121 14.01 7.41 5.15
N LEU A 122 13.51 8.58 4.75
CA LEU A 122 12.59 9.38 5.56
C LEU A 122 11.25 8.68 5.80
N CYS A 123 10.69 8.01 4.78
CA CYS A 123 9.46 7.23 4.93
C CYS A 123 9.58 6.12 5.97
N PHE A 124 10.77 5.55 6.15
CA PHE A 124 11.03 4.52 7.16
C PHE A 124 11.37 5.13 8.53
N PHE A 125 12.29 6.09 8.55
CA PHE A 125 12.85 6.63 9.79
C PHE A 125 11.78 7.28 10.67
N VAL A 126 10.91 8.11 10.10
CA VAL A 126 9.90 8.84 10.88
C VAL A 126 8.98 7.87 11.62
N PRO A 127 8.29 6.91 10.96
CA PRO A 127 7.47 5.92 11.66
C PRO A 127 8.21 5.05 12.66
N ILE A 128 9.41 4.56 12.32
CA ILE A 128 10.21 3.70 13.20
C ILE A 128 10.57 4.42 14.51
N VAL A 129 10.72 5.74 14.48
CA VAL A 129 11.02 6.53 15.69
C VAL A 129 9.76 6.83 16.49
N TYR A 130 8.70 7.38 15.86
CA TYR A 130 7.56 7.84 16.66
C TYR A 130 6.69 6.68 17.18
N THR A 131 6.49 5.59 16.41
CA THR A 131 5.56 4.53 16.84
C THR A 131 6.01 3.82 18.14
N PRO A 132 7.28 3.43 18.33
CA PRO A 132 7.72 2.84 19.61
C PRO A 132 7.72 3.86 20.76
N VAL A 133 8.03 5.14 20.49
CA VAL A 133 7.94 6.20 21.51
C VAL A 133 6.51 6.28 22.04
N PHE A 134 5.50 6.32 21.17
CA PHE A 134 4.11 6.31 21.62
C PHE A 134 3.73 5.01 22.33
N THR A 135 4.13 3.86 21.80
CA THR A 135 3.79 2.57 22.40
C THR A 135 4.42 2.38 23.79
N TRP A 136 5.70 2.67 23.97
CA TRP A 136 6.40 2.39 25.24
C TRP A 136 6.38 3.57 26.23
N TYR A 137 6.55 4.80 25.76
CA TYR A 137 6.61 5.97 26.65
C TYR A 137 5.21 6.47 27.05
N TYR A 138 4.29 6.52 26.08
CA TYR A 138 2.91 6.99 26.33
C TYR A 138 1.92 5.85 26.62
N ASN A 139 2.41 4.61 26.71
CA ASN A 139 1.64 3.38 26.94
C ASN A 139 0.51 3.16 25.91
N CYS A 140 0.80 3.50 24.64
CA CYS A 140 -0.09 3.32 23.50
C CYS A 140 0.09 1.96 22.83
N GLY A 141 -0.14 0.89 23.59
CA GLY A 141 -0.09 -0.47 23.04
C GLY A 141 -1.15 -0.67 21.95
N TYR A 142 -0.80 -1.38 20.89
CA TYR A 142 -1.75 -1.88 19.90
C TYR A 142 -1.77 -3.39 20.03
N LYS A 143 -2.85 -3.96 20.55
CA LYS A 143 -2.90 -5.38 20.91
C LYS A 143 -4.12 -6.07 20.36
N PHE A 144 -4.05 -7.40 20.33
CA PHE A 144 -5.16 -8.20 19.85
C PHE A 144 -6.24 -8.35 20.93
N TYR A 145 -7.49 -8.12 20.53
CA TYR A 145 -8.68 -8.34 21.33
C TYR A 145 -9.47 -9.52 20.79
N HIS A 146 -9.79 -10.47 21.66
CA HIS A 146 -10.62 -11.62 21.30
C HIS A 146 -12.03 -11.20 20.89
N TYR A 147 -12.58 -10.17 21.53
CA TYR A 147 -13.84 -9.57 21.12
C TYR A 147 -13.66 -8.84 19.78
N GLY A 148 -14.31 -9.36 18.73
CA GLY A 148 -14.18 -8.84 17.36
C GLY A 148 -12.92 -9.29 16.61
N TRP A 149 -12.06 -10.11 17.23
CA TRP A 149 -10.80 -10.63 16.65
C TRP A 149 -9.99 -9.55 15.92
N VAL A 150 -9.78 -8.45 16.61
CA VAL A 150 -9.26 -7.20 16.06
C VAL A 150 -8.05 -6.73 16.84
N PHE A 151 -7.11 -6.09 16.14
CA PHE A 151 -6.10 -5.30 16.82
C PHE A 151 -6.64 -3.90 17.09
N SER A 152 -6.56 -3.47 18.35
CA SER A 152 -6.99 -2.14 18.77
C SER A 152 -6.00 -1.52 19.74
N PHE A 153 -6.06 -0.20 19.87
CA PHE A 153 -5.26 0.52 20.84
C PHE A 153 -5.78 0.26 22.26
N ILE A 154 -4.86 0.15 23.20
CA ILE A 154 -5.18 0.17 24.63
C ILE A 154 -5.73 1.56 24.95
N ILE A 155 -6.98 1.61 25.39
CA ILE A 155 -7.62 2.85 25.80
C ILE A 155 -7.09 3.23 27.19
N SER A 156 -6.27 4.27 27.26
CA SER A 156 -5.81 4.88 28.52
C SER A 156 -6.01 6.40 28.47
N GLU A 157 -6.14 7.04 29.64
CA GLU A 157 -6.34 8.49 29.77
C GLU A 157 -5.20 9.31 29.12
N THR A 158 -3.97 8.78 29.12
CA THR A 158 -2.79 9.45 28.58
C THR A 158 -2.62 9.26 27.07
N CYS A 159 -3.07 8.13 26.53
CA CYS A 159 -2.78 7.71 25.17
C CYS A 159 -3.96 7.90 24.20
N GLY A 160 -5.15 7.45 24.60
CA GLY A 160 -6.17 6.95 23.67
C GLY A 160 -6.51 7.94 22.56
N ASN A 161 -6.92 9.14 22.94
CA ASN A 161 -7.38 10.12 21.96
C ASN A 161 -6.22 10.81 21.23
N LYS A 162 -5.08 11.06 21.86
CA LYS A 162 -3.97 11.83 21.24
C LYS A 162 -3.25 11.02 20.18
N PHE A 163 -2.96 9.75 20.47
CA PHE A 163 -2.27 8.89 19.52
C PHE A 163 -3.20 8.40 18.41
N GLU A 164 -4.47 8.11 18.73
CA GLU A 164 -5.47 7.83 17.70
C GLU A 164 -5.66 9.04 16.79
N VAL A 165 -5.80 10.26 17.33
CA VAL A 165 -5.88 11.47 16.50
C VAL A 165 -4.61 11.69 15.71
N LEU A 166 -3.42 11.48 16.27
CA LEU A 166 -2.17 11.62 15.51
C LEU A 166 -2.12 10.63 14.35
N LEU A 167 -2.33 9.34 14.60
CA LEU A 167 -2.30 8.31 13.55
C LEU A 167 -3.43 8.51 12.55
N ARG A 168 -4.67 8.69 13.00
CA ARG A 168 -5.84 8.91 12.14
C ARG A 168 -5.69 10.19 11.33
N THR A 169 -5.21 11.28 11.91
CA THR A 169 -5.02 12.57 11.20
C THR A 169 -3.85 12.50 10.25
N VAL A 170 -2.68 12.00 10.67
CA VAL A 170 -1.51 11.87 9.80
C VAL A 170 -1.78 10.90 8.67
N GLN A 171 -2.41 9.75 8.94
CA GLN A 171 -2.78 8.77 7.92
C GLN A 171 -3.88 9.31 7.00
N SER A 172 -4.97 9.89 7.51
CA SER A 172 -6.06 10.40 6.65
C SER A 172 -5.67 11.65 5.85
N VAL A 173 -4.89 12.57 6.42
CA VAL A 173 -4.46 13.79 5.72
C VAL A 173 -3.40 13.48 4.67
N LEU A 174 -2.32 12.76 5.03
CA LEU A 174 -1.26 12.41 4.07
C LEU A 174 -1.73 11.39 3.02
N PHE A 175 -2.42 10.33 3.45
CA PHE A 175 -2.80 9.25 2.53
C PHE A 175 -4.03 9.60 1.70
N LEU A 176 -5.08 10.15 2.31
CA LEU A 176 -6.37 10.19 1.64
C LEU A 176 -6.59 11.46 0.83
N ASN A 177 -6.22 12.61 1.37
CA ASN A 177 -6.48 13.88 0.71
C ASN A 177 -5.36 14.22 -0.27
N THR A 178 -4.10 14.18 0.15
CA THR A 178 -3.00 14.62 -0.72
C THR A 178 -2.65 13.59 -1.79
N THR A 179 -2.64 12.29 -1.46
CA THR A 179 -2.31 11.25 -2.46
C THR A 179 -3.39 11.11 -3.53
N CYS A 180 -4.68 11.02 -3.14
CA CYS A 180 -5.79 10.98 -4.10
C CYS A 180 -5.84 12.25 -4.94
N PHE A 181 -5.60 13.43 -4.34
CA PHE A 181 -5.54 14.69 -5.08
C PHE A 181 -4.42 14.69 -6.12
N LEU A 182 -3.23 14.22 -5.76
CA LEU A 182 -2.09 14.13 -6.69
C LEU A 182 -2.37 13.13 -7.82
N ASP A 183 -2.94 11.97 -7.52
CA ASP A 183 -3.28 10.96 -8.52
C ASP A 183 -4.37 11.45 -9.47
N PHE A 184 -5.40 12.11 -8.94
CA PHE A 184 -6.46 12.73 -9.74
C PHE A 184 -5.93 13.89 -10.60
N SER A 185 -5.08 14.75 -10.02
CA SER A 185 -4.43 15.83 -10.76
C SER A 185 -3.52 15.30 -11.88
N THR A 186 -2.77 14.22 -11.61
CA THR A 186 -1.94 13.51 -12.60
C THR A 186 -2.79 13.00 -13.76
N LEU A 187 -3.97 12.43 -13.47
CA LEU A 187 -4.91 12.00 -14.51
C LEU A 187 -5.39 13.17 -15.37
N ILE A 188 -5.88 14.24 -14.74
CA ILE A 188 -6.39 15.41 -15.46
C ILE A 188 -5.30 15.97 -16.38
N LEU A 189 -4.08 16.12 -15.88
CA LEU A 189 -2.95 16.60 -16.66
C LEU A 189 -2.62 15.67 -17.84
N LEU A 190 -2.65 14.35 -17.62
CA LEU A 190 -2.39 13.38 -18.68
C LEU A 190 -3.50 13.40 -19.76
N VAL A 191 -4.77 13.31 -19.34
CA VAL A 191 -5.92 13.13 -20.25
C VAL A 191 -6.36 14.44 -20.91
N CYS A 192 -6.38 15.55 -20.17
CA CYS A 192 -6.89 16.82 -20.66
C CYS A 192 -5.76 17.67 -21.29
N PHE A 193 -4.62 17.79 -20.61
CA PHE A 193 -3.59 18.76 -21.00
C PHE A 193 -2.53 18.18 -21.95
N ARG A 194 -2.10 16.93 -21.73
CA ARG A 194 -1.16 16.24 -22.64
C ARG A 194 -1.82 15.52 -23.82
N LYS A 195 -3.13 15.69 -24.03
CA LYS A 195 -3.88 15.04 -25.12
C LYS A 195 -3.27 15.27 -26.52
N ARG A 196 -2.72 16.46 -26.77
CA ARG A 196 -2.03 16.80 -28.04
C ARG A 196 -0.68 16.08 -28.19
N VAL A 197 0.09 15.98 -27.11
CA VAL A 197 1.38 15.24 -27.07
C VAL A 197 1.14 13.72 -27.13
N LEU A 198 0.09 13.22 -26.49
CA LEU A 198 -0.32 11.81 -26.59
C LEU A 198 -0.76 11.43 -28.01
N LYS A 199 -1.31 12.37 -28.77
CA LYS A 199 -1.68 12.15 -30.19
C LYS A 199 -0.46 12.08 -31.12
N THR A 200 0.69 12.64 -30.74
CA THR A 200 1.93 12.54 -31.52
C THR A 200 2.72 11.27 -31.19
N LYS A 201 2.44 10.60 -30.06
CA LYS A 201 3.04 9.30 -29.71
C LYS A 201 2.34 8.15 -30.45
N SER A 202 3.05 7.04 -30.60
CA SER A 202 2.47 5.82 -31.20
C SER A 202 1.26 5.32 -30.39
N PRO A 203 0.27 4.67 -31.05
CA PRO A 203 -0.91 4.18 -30.36
C PRO A 203 -0.58 3.21 -29.21
N GLU A 204 0.51 2.46 -29.31
CA GLU A 204 1.01 1.56 -28.26
C GLU A 204 1.49 2.33 -27.02
N ILE A 205 2.29 3.39 -27.22
CA ILE A 205 2.80 4.21 -26.12
C ILE A 205 1.65 4.96 -25.45
N ARG A 206 0.73 5.52 -26.24
CA ARG A 206 -0.47 6.18 -25.74
C ARG A 206 -1.33 5.25 -24.89
N LYS A 207 -1.59 4.03 -25.36
CA LYS A 207 -2.36 3.01 -24.62
C LYS A 207 -1.67 2.65 -23.31
N ARG A 208 -0.34 2.54 -23.31
CA ARG A 208 0.44 2.24 -22.11
C ARG A 208 0.34 3.34 -21.07
N GLU A 209 0.47 4.61 -21.47
CA GLU A 209 0.34 5.76 -20.55
C GLU A 209 -1.08 5.85 -19.95
N LEU A 210 -2.13 5.62 -20.76
CA LEU A 210 -3.51 5.59 -20.29
C LEU A 210 -3.79 4.44 -19.33
N ASN A 211 -3.35 3.22 -19.66
CA ASN A 211 -3.51 2.06 -18.79
C ASN A 211 -2.78 2.25 -17.45
N PHE A 212 -1.59 2.87 -17.49
CA PHE A 212 -0.86 3.24 -16.29
C PHE A 212 -1.65 4.25 -15.44
N ALA A 213 -2.22 5.30 -16.04
CA ALA A 213 -3.06 6.25 -15.31
C ALA A 213 -4.32 5.61 -14.70
N GLN A 214 -4.99 4.71 -15.43
CA GLN A 214 -6.12 3.93 -14.91
C GLN A 214 -5.71 3.06 -13.70
N GLN A 215 -4.56 2.38 -13.78
CA GLN A 215 -4.03 1.59 -12.66
C GLN A 215 -3.92 2.45 -11.39
N VAL A 216 -3.37 3.66 -11.51
CA VAL A 216 -3.15 4.57 -10.39
C VAL A 216 -4.46 4.98 -9.73
N LEU A 217 -5.43 5.44 -10.53
CA LEU A 217 -6.72 5.88 -10.01
C LEU A 217 -7.47 4.77 -9.29
N ILE A 218 -7.48 3.58 -9.89
CA ILE A 218 -8.21 2.45 -9.32
C ILE A 218 -7.51 2.01 -8.03
N GLN A 219 -6.18 2.02 -7.97
CA GLN A 219 -5.43 1.73 -6.75
C GLN A 219 -5.70 2.77 -5.64
N GLY A 220 -5.75 4.06 -5.98
CA GLY A 220 -6.09 5.13 -5.04
C GLY A 220 -7.55 5.03 -4.56
N PHE A 221 -8.49 4.80 -5.47
CA PHE A 221 -9.91 4.63 -5.17
C PHE A 221 -10.16 3.41 -4.26
N ILE A 222 -9.54 2.27 -4.57
CA ILE A 222 -9.59 1.08 -3.69
C ILE A 222 -9.04 1.43 -2.31
N SER A 223 -7.90 2.10 -2.22
CA SER A 223 -7.31 2.47 -0.93
C SER A 223 -8.23 3.40 -0.13
N LEU A 224 -8.90 4.35 -0.79
CA LEU A 224 -9.91 5.22 -0.19
C LEU A 224 -11.13 4.43 0.33
N LEU A 225 -11.67 3.53 -0.50
CA LEU A 225 -12.81 2.69 -0.12
C LEU A 225 -12.48 1.83 1.11
N PHE A 226 -11.27 1.27 1.16
CA PHE A 226 -10.82 0.49 2.31
C PHE A 226 -10.72 1.30 3.59
N LEU A 227 -10.23 2.54 3.52
CA LEU A 227 -10.22 3.40 4.70
C LEU A 227 -11.63 3.80 5.15
N LEU A 228 -12.53 4.06 4.20
CA LEU A 228 -13.92 4.38 4.50
C LEU A 228 -14.64 3.20 5.19
N VAL A 229 -14.48 1.98 4.68
CA VAL A 229 -15.05 0.78 5.31
C VAL A 229 -14.42 0.53 6.67
N TYR A 230 -13.11 0.69 6.82
CA TYR A 230 -12.43 0.55 8.12
C TYR A 230 -12.96 1.56 9.16
N SER A 231 -13.26 2.78 8.73
CA SER A 231 -13.66 3.88 9.64
C SER A 231 -15.17 3.92 9.92
N LEU A 232 -16.00 3.64 8.92
CA LEU A 232 -17.45 3.84 8.97
C LEU A 232 -18.25 2.58 8.65
N GLY A 233 -17.62 1.55 8.08
CA GLY A 233 -18.30 0.36 7.59
C GLY A 233 -19.05 -0.42 8.68
N TYR A 234 -18.63 -0.28 9.94
CA TYR A 234 -19.36 -0.86 11.08
C TYR A 234 -20.83 -0.41 11.12
N GLN A 235 -21.10 0.87 10.81
CA GLN A 235 -22.43 1.46 10.83
C GLN A 235 -23.29 1.02 9.63
N TRP A 236 -22.66 0.55 8.55
CA TRP A 236 -23.36 0.15 7.32
C TRP A 236 -23.85 -1.30 7.37
N LEU A 237 -23.31 -2.12 8.27
CA LEU A 237 -23.69 -3.52 8.37
C LEU A 237 -25.03 -3.71 9.11
N PRO A 238 -25.92 -4.59 8.61
CA PRO A 238 -27.22 -4.88 9.21
C PRO A 238 -27.16 -5.18 10.71
N GLY A 239 -28.18 -4.73 11.46
CA GLY A 239 -28.32 -5.02 12.90
C GLY A 239 -28.40 -6.51 13.25
N SER A 240 -28.74 -7.36 12.29
CA SER A 240 -28.80 -8.83 12.46
C SER A 240 -27.43 -9.50 12.58
N ILE A 241 -26.34 -8.84 12.19
CA ILE A 241 -24.98 -9.34 12.36
C ILE A 241 -24.48 -8.96 13.76
N GLY A 242 -23.95 -9.93 14.51
CA GLY A 242 -23.36 -9.67 15.84
C GLY A 242 -22.24 -8.62 15.80
N GLU A 243 -22.15 -7.79 16.83
CA GLU A 243 -21.21 -6.66 16.90
C GLU A 243 -19.74 -7.08 16.69
N ASN A 244 -19.35 -8.20 17.28
CA ASN A 244 -18.03 -8.80 17.09
C ASN A 244 -17.74 -9.11 15.62
N TRP A 245 -18.72 -9.67 14.89
CA TRP A 245 -18.57 -9.97 13.47
C TRP A 245 -18.55 -8.71 12.62
N LYS A 246 -19.33 -7.68 12.98
CA LYS A 246 -19.24 -6.37 12.30
C LYS A 246 -17.84 -5.79 12.39
N ILE A 247 -17.28 -5.74 13.60
CA ILE A 247 -15.91 -5.27 13.84
C ILE A 247 -14.93 -6.11 13.02
N PHE A 248 -15.02 -7.43 13.11
CA PHE A 248 -14.12 -8.33 12.39
C PHE A 248 -14.13 -8.09 10.87
N TRP A 249 -15.32 -8.01 10.27
CA TRP A 249 -15.45 -7.87 8.82
C TRP A 249 -14.94 -6.53 8.33
N THR A 250 -15.20 -5.44 9.04
CA THR A 250 -14.86 -4.07 8.58
C THR A 250 -13.42 -3.68 8.93
N SER A 251 -12.83 -4.30 9.94
CA SER A 251 -11.44 -4.07 10.35
C SER A 251 -10.52 -5.20 9.89
N SER A 252 -10.40 -6.29 10.65
CA SER A 252 -9.42 -7.37 10.45
C SER A 252 -9.48 -7.98 9.06
N PHE A 253 -10.65 -8.42 8.60
CA PHE A 253 -10.76 -9.08 7.31
C PHE A 253 -10.56 -8.10 6.14
N PHE A 254 -11.28 -6.98 6.16
CA PHE A 254 -11.21 -6.01 5.07
C PHE A 254 -9.82 -5.37 4.98
N ALA A 255 -9.24 -4.90 6.08
CA ALA A 255 -7.92 -4.27 6.06
C ALA A 255 -6.84 -5.21 5.49
N ASN A 256 -6.84 -6.49 5.87
CA ASN A 256 -5.87 -7.45 5.35
C ASN A 256 -6.14 -7.86 3.88
N SER A 257 -7.39 -7.76 3.41
CA SER A 257 -7.73 -8.00 2.01
C SER A 257 -7.20 -6.91 1.07
N LEU A 258 -6.94 -5.70 1.57
CA LEU A 258 -6.41 -4.57 0.78
C LEU A 258 -5.16 -4.95 -0.01
N HIS A 259 -4.31 -5.79 0.56
CA HIS A 259 -3.06 -6.22 -0.06
C HIS A 259 -3.30 -6.98 -1.38
N ILE A 260 -4.37 -7.77 -1.47
CA ILE A 260 -4.75 -8.48 -2.70
C ILE A 260 -5.22 -7.48 -3.75
N PHE A 261 -6.18 -6.64 -3.39
CA PHE A 261 -6.82 -5.74 -4.36
C PHE A 261 -5.84 -4.74 -4.95
N THR A 262 -5.00 -4.13 -4.11
CA THR A 262 -3.99 -3.17 -4.55
C THR A 262 -2.92 -3.77 -5.46
N ILE A 263 -2.52 -5.03 -5.25
CA ILE A 263 -1.57 -5.70 -6.15
C ILE A 263 -2.29 -6.21 -7.41
N GLY A 264 -3.54 -6.66 -7.26
CA GLY A 264 -4.40 -7.09 -8.37
C GLY A 264 -4.57 -5.99 -9.42
N THR A 265 -4.71 -4.72 -9.01
CA THR A 265 -4.77 -3.61 -9.98
C THR A 265 -3.50 -3.50 -10.81
N ILE A 266 -2.33 -3.76 -10.23
CA ILE A 266 -1.06 -3.78 -10.98
C ILE A 266 -1.11 -4.88 -12.04
N PHE A 267 -1.55 -6.08 -11.69
CA PHE A 267 -1.60 -7.20 -12.65
C PHE A 267 -2.62 -7.01 -13.77
N VAL A 268 -3.75 -6.36 -13.48
CA VAL A 268 -4.82 -6.15 -14.45
C VAL A 268 -4.53 -4.95 -15.36
N PHE A 269 -4.17 -3.80 -14.78
CA PHE A 269 -4.10 -2.54 -15.50
C PHE A 269 -2.70 -2.19 -15.99
N ASN A 270 -1.64 -2.74 -15.39
CA ASN A 270 -0.30 -2.55 -15.94
C ASN A 270 -0.07 -3.49 -17.13
N ALA A 271 -0.10 -2.94 -18.35
CA ALA A 271 0.04 -3.72 -19.57
C ALA A 271 1.33 -4.56 -19.62
N GLU A 272 2.42 -4.08 -19.04
CA GLU A 272 3.71 -4.78 -19.05
C GLU A 272 3.73 -5.94 -18.06
N PHE A 273 3.17 -5.76 -16.86
CA PHE A 273 2.98 -6.88 -15.92
C PHE A 273 2.01 -7.91 -16.48
N SER A 274 0.88 -7.46 -17.01
CA SER A 274 -0.14 -8.34 -17.59
C SER A 274 0.41 -9.15 -18.76
N LYS A 275 1.26 -8.54 -19.61
CA LYS A 275 1.97 -9.24 -20.68
C LYS A 275 3.03 -10.19 -20.13
N TRP A 276 3.82 -9.76 -19.15
CA TRP A 276 4.86 -10.60 -18.54
C TRP A 276 4.28 -11.85 -17.85
N LEU A 277 3.15 -11.73 -17.17
CA LEU A 277 2.42 -12.84 -16.56
C LEU A 277 1.89 -13.83 -17.61
N ARG A 278 1.28 -13.33 -18.69
CA ARG A 278 0.67 -14.17 -19.74
C ARG A 278 1.67 -14.83 -20.67
N CYS A 279 2.74 -14.12 -21.04
CA CYS A 279 3.76 -14.61 -21.98
C CYS A 279 4.89 -15.39 -21.31
N GLY A 280 4.81 -15.62 -19.98
CA GLY A 280 5.68 -16.49 -19.19
C GLY A 280 7.18 -16.29 -19.41
N ASN A 281 7.84 -15.44 -18.61
CA ASN A 281 9.32 -15.26 -18.53
C ASN A 281 10.11 -15.05 -19.87
N LEU A 282 9.48 -15.11 -21.05
CA LEU A 282 10.07 -15.00 -22.38
C LEU A 282 10.22 -13.53 -22.83
N LEU A 283 10.47 -12.60 -21.91
CA LEU A 283 11.01 -11.31 -22.33
C LEU A 283 12.53 -11.50 -22.42
N PRO A 284 13.11 -11.68 -23.61
CA PRO A 284 14.55 -11.50 -23.73
C PRO A 284 14.87 -10.10 -23.21
N ALA A 285 15.98 -9.99 -22.49
CA ALA A 285 16.59 -8.73 -22.16
C ALA A 285 17.03 -8.04 -23.46
N ARG A 286 16.09 -7.53 -24.26
CA ARG A 286 16.41 -6.63 -25.34
C ARG A 286 16.95 -5.39 -24.66
N SER A 287 18.25 -5.16 -24.85
CA SER A 287 18.91 -3.89 -24.64
C SER A 287 18.14 -2.84 -25.45
N VAL A 288 17.11 -2.26 -24.83
CA VAL A 288 16.61 -0.97 -25.26
C VAL A 288 17.74 -0.03 -24.92
N SER A 289 18.53 0.31 -25.94
CA SER A 289 19.31 1.54 -25.98
C SER A 289 18.51 2.61 -25.25
N VAL A 290 19.15 3.32 -24.33
CA VAL A 290 18.60 4.45 -23.59
C VAL A 290 17.96 5.43 -24.59
N VAL A 291 16.72 5.18 -24.97
CA VAL A 291 15.85 6.19 -25.50
C VAL A 291 15.41 6.88 -24.24
N ASN A 292 16.14 7.95 -23.92
CA ASN A 292 15.70 8.96 -22.98
C ASN A 292 14.19 9.12 -23.16
N PRO A 293 13.39 9.14 -22.09
CA PRO A 293 12.06 9.71 -22.20
C PRO A 293 12.28 11.17 -22.59
N VAL A 294 12.23 11.44 -23.89
CA VAL A 294 11.89 12.76 -24.39
C VAL A 294 10.41 12.90 -24.02
N VAL A 295 10.22 13.54 -22.87
CA VAL A 295 8.99 14.18 -22.35
C VAL A 295 8.02 13.33 -21.52
#